data_AF-A0A534RTV6-F1
#
_entry.id   AF-A0A534RTV6-F1
#
_cell.length_a   1.000
_cell.length_b   1.000
_cell.length_c   1.000
_cell.angle_alpha   90.00
_cell.angle_beta   90.00
_cell.angle_gamma   90.00
#
_symmetry.space_group_name_H-M   'P 1'
#
loop_
_entity.id
_entity.type
_entity.pdbx_description
1 polymer ?
#
loop_
_entity_poly.entity_id
_entity_poly.type
_entity_poly.pdbx_seq_one_letter_code
_entity_poly.pdbx_strand_id
1 'polypeptide(L)'
;MALDHNPLLARYVPALARMLRERPVPFVHVRYEELVREPEANFRRICEHLDIPFEAAAIEYGEHGDAPKGLGDPTGVAQHSRPVTSSISKWAAEIAAQPERLALVSRLVEALDPADLETLGYPREKIVAQLEAARGAPVPIKREAPTRYALERKVLVALRRNIHQNALGRVLKRVRFALDVVLRE
;
A
#
# COMPACT_ATOMS: atom_id res chain seq x y z
N MET A 1 -17.23 2.28 13.34
CA MET A 1 -15.96 1.81 12.73
C MET A 1 -16.20 1.54 11.25
N ALA A 2 -15.17 1.58 10.38
CA ALA A 2 -15.34 1.36 8.93
C ALA A 2 -16.08 0.06 8.56
N LEU A 3 -15.98 -0.98 9.41
CA LEU A 3 -16.68 -2.25 9.27
C LEU A 3 -18.20 -2.16 9.41
N ASP A 4 -18.71 -1.26 10.25
CA ASP A 4 -20.15 -1.09 10.48
C ASP A 4 -20.85 -0.49 9.27
N HIS A 5 -20.09 0.21 8.42
CA HIS A 5 -20.61 0.87 7.22
C HIS A 5 -20.44 0.01 5.96
N ASN A 6 -19.39 -0.83 5.90
CA ASN A 6 -19.13 -1.67 4.73
C ASN A 6 -18.30 -2.92 5.09
N PRO A 7 -18.94 -4.06 5.42
CA PRO A 7 -18.24 -5.30 5.72
C PRO A 7 -17.76 -5.96 4.42
N LEU A 8 -16.68 -5.41 3.84
CA LEU A 8 -16.16 -5.79 2.52
C LEU A 8 -15.96 -7.31 2.37
N LEU A 9 -15.26 -7.95 3.31
CA LEU A 9 -14.96 -9.37 3.21
C LEU A 9 -16.22 -10.23 3.26
N ALA A 10 -17.10 -9.98 4.24
CA ALA A 10 -18.35 -10.73 4.39
C ALA A 10 -19.29 -10.55 3.18
N ARG A 11 -19.22 -9.41 2.50
CA ARG A 11 -19.99 -9.14 1.28
C ARG A 11 -19.41 -9.81 0.04
N TYR A 12 -18.09 -9.68 -0.18
CA TYR A 12 -17.47 -10.06 -1.44
C TYR A 12 -16.99 -11.51 -1.48
N VAL A 13 -16.53 -12.09 -0.36
CA VAL A 13 -16.02 -13.46 -0.34
C VAL A 13 -17.09 -14.48 -0.78
N PRO A 14 -18.32 -14.48 -0.23
CA PRO A 14 -19.35 -15.41 -0.67
C PRO A 14 -19.79 -15.16 -2.11
N ALA A 15 -19.86 -13.89 -2.54
CA ALA A 15 -20.24 -13.53 -3.89
C ALA A 15 -19.23 -14.02 -4.95
N LEU A 16 -17.94 -13.83 -4.68
CA LEU A 16 -16.86 -14.32 -5.55
C LEU A 16 -16.79 -15.85 -5.54
N ALA A 17 -16.90 -16.48 -4.36
CA ALA A 17 -16.90 -17.93 -4.27
C ALA A 17 -18.09 -18.57 -5.00
N ARG A 18 -19.28 -17.98 -4.89
CA ARG A 18 -20.46 -18.37 -5.67
C ARG A 18 -20.20 -18.24 -7.17
N MET A 19 -19.65 -17.12 -7.63
CA MET A 19 -19.30 -16.91 -9.04
C MET A 19 -18.31 -17.97 -9.54
N LEU A 20 -17.32 -18.35 -8.73
CA LEU A 20 -16.36 -19.41 -9.05
C LEU A 20 -16.99 -20.79 -9.17
N ARG A 21 -17.98 -21.12 -8.32
CA ARG A 21 -18.69 -22.41 -8.34
C ARG A 21 -19.72 -22.50 -9.45
N GLU A 22 -20.57 -21.49 -9.58
CA GLU A 22 -21.69 -21.49 -10.53
C GLU A 22 -21.24 -21.23 -11.97
N ARG A 23 -20.13 -20.49 -12.15
CA ARG A 23 -19.57 -20.14 -13.45
C ARG A 23 -20.63 -19.60 -14.44
N PRO A 24 -21.34 -18.52 -14.10
CA PRO A 24 -22.46 -18.02 -14.91
C PRO A 24 -22.01 -17.54 -16.30
N VAL A 25 -20.72 -17.21 -16.46
CA VAL A 25 -20.08 -16.87 -17.72
C VAL A 25 -18.70 -17.53 -17.79
N PRO A 26 -18.12 -17.74 -18.98
CA PRO A 26 -16.72 -18.11 -19.12
C PRO A 26 -15.81 -17.02 -18.50
N PHE A 27 -14.87 -17.45 -17.66
CA PHE A 27 -13.80 -16.60 -17.13
C PHE A 27 -12.57 -17.46 -16.83
N VAL A 28 -11.42 -16.79 -16.68
CA VAL A 28 -10.22 -17.37 -16.08
C VAL A 28 -10.00 -16.75 -14.71
N HIS A 29 -10.00 -17.59 -13.67
CA HIS A 29 -9.65 -17.19 -12.32
C HIS A 29 -8.13 -17.20 -12.13
N VAL A 30 -7.52 -16.04 -11.91
CA VAL A 30 -6.08 -15.90 -11.67
C VAL A 30 -5.85 -15.31 -10.28
N ARG A 31 -5.00 -15.96 -9.49
CA ARG A 31 -4.59 -15.45 -8.19
C ARG A 31 -3.36 -14.57 -8.34
N TYR A 32 -3.33 -13.48 -7.58
CA TYR A 32 -2.24 -12.51 -7.65
C TYR A 32 -0.88 -13.18 -7.40
N GLU A 33 -0.77 -14.05 -6.37
CA GLU A 33 0.49 -14.69 -6.01
C GLU A 33 0.98 -15.67 -7.08
N GLU A 34 0.09 -16.34 -7.79
CA GLU A 34 0.42 -17.21 -8.92
C GLU A 34 0.89 -16.37 -10.10
N LEU A 35 0.17 -15.29 -10.41
CA LEU A 35 0.53 -14.36 -11.49
C LEU A 35 1.91 -13.75 -11.30
N VAL A 36 2.27 -13.30 -10.09
CA VAL A 36 3.60 -12.69 -9.89
C VAL A 36 4.73 -13.72 -9.77
N ARG A 37 4.43 -14.99 -9.43
CA ARG A 37 5.44 -16.07 -9.38
C ARG A 37 5.70 -16.67 -10.76
N GLU A 38 4.64 -16.84 -11.53
CA GLU A 38 4.67 -17.47 -12.85
C GLU A 38 3.92 -16.58 -13.86
N PRO A 39 4.45 -15.37 -14.14
CA PRO A 39 3.75 -14.37 -14.94
C PRO A 39 3.50 -14.83 -16.37
N GLU A 40 4.46 -15.50 -16.99
CA GLU A 40 4.36 -15.98 -18.36
C GLU A 40 3.27 -17.05 -18.51
N ALA A 41 3.25 -18.05 -17.63
CA ALA A 41 2.26 -19.13 -17.66
C ALA A 41 0.84 -18.60 -17.42
N ASN A 42 0.67 -17.73 -16.42
CA ASN A 42 -0.64 -17.14 -16.13
C ASN A 42 -1.11 -16.18 -17.23
N PHE A 43 -0.20 -15.37 -17.79
CA PHE A 43 -0.55 -14.44 -18.86
C PHE A 43 -0.92 -15.16 -20.16
N ARG A 44 -0.20 -16.24 -20.53
CA ARG A 44 -0.63 -17.11 -21.65
C ARG A 44 -2.03 -17.65 -21.46
N ARG A 45 -2.35 -18.15 -20.26
CA ARG A 45 -3.69 -18.67 -19.94
C ARG A 45 -4.79 -17.61 -20.09
N ILE A 46 -4.47 -16.35 -19.80
CA ILE A 46 -5.38 -15.21 -20.03
C ILE A 46 -5.51 -14.93 -21.53
N CYS A 47 -4.40 -14.85 -22.26
CA CYS A 47 -4.40 -14.63 -23.72
C CYS A 47 -5.19 -15.71 -24.47
N GLU A 48 -4.98 -16.98 -24.13
CA GLU A 48 -5.71 -18.13 -24.68
C GLU A 48 -7.22 -18.02 -24.43
N HIS A 49 -7.62 -17.57 -23.24
CA HIS A 49 -9.04 -17.39 -22.92
C HIS A 49 -9.69 -16.23 -23.67
N LEU A 50 -8.91 -15.18 -23.96
CA LEU A 50 -9.35 -14.01 -24.71
C LEU A 50 -9.22 -14.20 -26.24
N ASP A 51 -8.67 -15.32 -26.69
CA ASP A 51 -8.34 -15.60 -28.10
C ASP A 51 -7.45 -14.53 -28.74
N ILE A 52 -6.41 -14.10 -28.00
CA ILE A 52 -5.41 -13.13 -28.46
C ILE A 52 -4.00 -13.74 -28.42
N PRO A 53 -3.08 -13.31 -29.30
CA PRO A 53 -1.70 -13.77 -29.24
C PRO A 53 -1.02 -13.31 -27.94
N PHE A 54 -0.13 -14.16 -27.42
CA PHE A 54 0.74 -13.80 -26.30
C PHE A 54 1.88 -12.91 -26.78
N GLU A 55 2.09 -11.79 -26.08
CA GLU A 55 3.21 -10.88 -26.30
C GLU A 55 4.11 -10.83 -25.05
N ALA A 56 5.37 -11.27 -25.19
CA ALA A 56 6.32 -11.28 -24.08
C ALA A 56 6.56 -9.88 -23.49
N ALA A 57 6.55 -8.84 -24.33
CA ALA A 57 6.73 -7.46 -23.91
C ALA A 57 5.69 -6.99 -22.87
N ALA A 58 4.49 -7.59 -22.85
CA ALA A 58 3.44 -7.22 -21.90
C ALA A 58 3.80 -7.55 -20.43
N ILE A 59 4.66 -8.55 -20.20
CA ILE A 59 5.17 -8.88 -18.86
C ILE A 59 6.55 -8.25 -18.59
N GLU A 60 7.17 -7.63 -19.59
CA GLU A 60 8.46 -6.95 -19.55
C GLU A 60 8.30 -5.42 -19.64
N TYR A 61 7.37 -4.90 -18.84
CA TYR A 61 6.87 -3.53 -18.93
C TYR A 61 7.88 -2.43 -18.55
N GLY A 62 9.08 -2.76 -18.06
CA GLY A 62 10.11 -1.74 -17.76
C GLY A 62 11.18 -1.53 -18.83
N GLU A 63 11.21 -2.35 -19.90
CA GLU A 63 12.19 -2.15 -20.98
C GLU A 63 11.75 -1.10 -22.00
N HIS A 64 10.44 -0.84 -22.11
CA HIS A 64 9.87 0.11 -23.04
C HIS A 64 9.49 1.40 -22.28
N GLY A 65 10.38 2.39 -22.35
CA GLY A 65 10.49 3.55 -21.46
C GLY A 65 9.35 4.58 -21.42
N ASP A 66 8.15 4.26 -21.91
CA ASP A 66 6.99 5.15 -21.80
C ASP A 66 5.81 4.39 -21.18
N ALA A 67 5.82 4.26 -19.85
CA ALA A 67 4.58 3.95 -19.14
C ALA A 67 3.61 5.11 -19.44
N PRO A 68 2.43 4.84 -20.05
CA PRO A 68 1.50 5.90 -20.39
C PRO A 68 1.16 6.71 -19.13
N LYS A 69 1.41 8.03 -19.18
CA LYS A 69 1.01 8.95 -18.11
C LYS A 69 -0.51 8.88 -17.97
N GLY A 70 -0.99 8.15 -16.97
CA GLY A 70 -2.40 7.81 -16.80
C GLY A 70 -2.71 7.29 -15.40
N LEU A 71 -3.86 6.62 -15.25
CA LEU A 71 -4.41 6.10 -13.98
C LEU A 71 -3.63 4.92 -13.36
N GLY A 72 -2.44 4.60 -13.87
CA GLY A 72 -1.58 3.56 -13.31
C GLY A 72 -1.06 3.93 -11.92
N ASP A 73 -0.56 2.95 -11.17
CA ASP A 73 0.03 3.20 -9.85
C ASP A 73 1.30 4.06 -10.00
N PRO A 74 1.30 5.33 -9.55
CA PRO A 74 2.47 6.19 -9.62
C PRO A 74 3.57 5.76 -8.64
N THR A 75 3.27 4.82 -7.74
CA THR A 75 4.04 4.48 -6.56
C THR A 75 4.79 3.17 -6.74
N GLY A 76 5.75 3.14 -7.67
CA GLY A 76 6.77 2.08 -7.70
C GLY A 76 6.76 1.14 -8.90
N VAL A 77 5.80 1.26 -9.83
CA VAL A 77 5.82 0.50 -11.10
C VAL A 77 7.10 0.79 -11.89
N ALA A 78 7.59 2.04 -11.86
CA ALA A 78 8.85 2.44 -12.49
C ALA A 78 10.10 1.77 -11.88
N GLN A 79 10.00 1.12 -10.71
CA GLN A 79 11.14 0.48 -10.03
C GLN A 79 11.34 -0.98 -10.47
N HIS A 80 10.40 -1.54 -11.22
CA HIS A 80 10.44 -2.94 -11.62
C HIS A 80 10.21 -3.06 -13.12
N SER A 81 10.97 -3.95 -13.78
CA SER A 81 10.80 -4.23 -15.21
C SER A 81 9.87 -5.39 -15.51
N ARG A 82 9.46 -6.12 -14.46
CA ARG A 82 8.60 -7.30 -14.51
C ARG A 82 7.90 -7.52 -13.17
N PRO A 83 6.85 -8.37 -13.10
CA PRO A 83 6.19 -8.71 -11.85
C PRO A 83 7.18 -9.23 -10.80
N VAL A 84 6.99 -8.82 -9.55
CA VAL A 84 7.87 -9.19 -8.43
C VAL A 84 7.09 -9.78 -7.27
N THR A 85 7.71 -10.72 -6.56
CA THR A 85 7.11 -11.43 -5.42
C THR A 85 7.29 -10.73 -4.07
N SER A 86 8.02 -9.61 -4.05
CA SER A 86 8.44 -8.91 -2.83
C SER A 86 7.28 -8.46 -1.94
N SER A 87 6.08 -8.29 -2.50
CA SER A 87 4.89 -7.81 -1.78
C SER A 87 3.94 -8.92 -1.30
N ILE A 88 4.15 -10.19 -1.69
CA ILE A 88 3.21 -11.29 -1.39
C ILE A 88 2.97 -11.43 0.13
N SER A 89 4.03 -11.30 0.94
CA SER A 89 3.96 -11.58 2.39
C SER A 89 3.91 -10.33 3.25
N LYS A 90 3.95 -9.12 2.68
CA LYS A 90 4.04 -7.86 3.44
C LYS A 90 2.83 -7.63 4.33
N TRP A 91 1.64 -7.96 3.83
CA TRP A 91 0.38 -7.78 4.56
C TRP A 91 0.37 -8.53 5.90
N ALA A 92 0.92 -9.75 5.94
CA ALA A 92 0.90 -10.59 7.13
C ALA A 92 1.76 -9.99 8.24
N ALA A 93 2.96 -9.50 7.91
CA ALA A 93 3.84 -8.82 8.86
C ALA A 93 3.21 -7.52 9.38
N GLU A 94 2.62 -6.70 8.49
CA GLU A 94 1.96 -5.45 8.89
C GLU A 94 0.77 -5.66 9.82
N ILE A 95 -0.01 -6.73 9.61
CA ILE A 95 -1.12 -7.09 10.49
C ILE A 95 -0.59 -7.66 11.81
N ALA A 96 0.37 -8.58 11.76
CA ALA A 96 0.89 -9.26 12.94
C ALA A 96 1.64 -8.33 13.90
N ALA A 97 2.22 -7.22 13.41
CA ALA A 97 2.90 -6.24 14.25
C ALA A 97 1.97 -5.39 15.13
N GLN A 98 0.66 -5.36 14.86
CA GLN A 98 -0.32 -4.60 15.63
C GLN A 98 -1.36 -5.54 16.24
N PRO A 99 -1.29 -5.82 17.56
CA PRO A 99 -2.17 -6.80 18.21
C PRO A 99 -3.67 -6.55 18.00
N GLU A 100 -4.11 -5.29 18.02
CA GLU A 100 -5.51 -4.94 17.77
C GLU A 100 -5.95 -5.23 16.33
N ARG A 101 -5.07 -4.94 15.35
CA ARG A 101 -5.33 -5.23 13.93
C ARG A 101 -5.35 -6.73 13.67
N LEU A 102 -4.43 -7.48 14.28
CA LEU A 102 -4.40 -8.94 14.23
C LEU A 102 -5.70 -9.53 14.80
N ALA A 103 -6.10 -9.14 16.02
CA ALA A 103 -7.32 -9.62 16.63
C ALA A 103 -8.57 -9.29 15.79
N LEU A 104 -8.61 -8.11 15.18
CA LEU A 104 -9.69 -7.73 14.27
C LEU A 104 -9.73 -8.63 13.03
N VAL A 105 -8.60 -8.81 12.35
CA VAL A 105 -8.50 -9.60 11.12
C VAL A 105 -8.80 -11.07 11.39
N SER A 106 -8.29 -11.63 12.50
CA SER A 106 -8.60 -13.00 12.93
C SER A 106 -10.10 -13.20 13.10
N ARG A 107 -10.81 -12.30 13.79
CA ARG A 107 -12.27 -12.37 13.93
C ARG A 107 -13.00 -12.29 12.58
N LEU A 108 -12.53 -11.45 11.66
CA LEU A 108 -13.13 -11.34 10.33
C LEU A 108 -12.94 -12.63 9.52
N VAL A 109 -11.74 -13.22 9.54
CA VAL A 109 -11.44 -14.47 8.83
C VAL A 109 -12.23 -15.63 9.44
N GLU A 110 -12.39 -15.68 10.75
CA GLU A 110 -13.16 -16.70 11.46
C GLU A 110 -14.66 -16.66 11.10
N ALA A 111 -15.20 -15.47 10.87
CA ALA A 111 -16.60 -15.27 10.48
C ALA A 111 -16.92 -15.66 9.02
N LEU A 112 -15.91 -15.86 8.17
CA LEU A 112 -16.11 -16.27 6.78
C LEU A 112 -16.31 -17.78 6.67
N ASP A 113 -17.10 -18.22 5.68
CA ASP A 113 -17.25 -19.65 5.38
C ASP A 113 -15.90 -20.25 4.91
N PRO A 114 -15.41 -21.35 5.52
CA PRO A 114 -14.14 -21.94 5.11
C PRO A 114 -14.17 -22.48 3.67
N ALA A 115 -15.31 -22.99 3.20
CA ALA A 115 -15.45 -23.51 1.84
C ALA A 115 -15.39 -22.37 0.80
N ASP A 116 -15.86 -21.18 1.13
CA ASP A 116 -15.71 -20.00 0.27
C ASP A 116 -14.25 -19.57 0.15
N LEU A 117 -13.52 -19.55 1.27
CA LEU A 117 -12.10 -19.28 1.31
C LEU A 117 -11.28 -20.32 0.52
N GLU A 118 -11.61 -21.60 0.66
CA GLU A 118 -11.00 -22.68 -0.13
C GLU A 118 -11.30 -22.52 -1.63
N THR A 119 -12.53 -22.20 -2.00
CA THR A 119 -12.94 -21.96 -3.41
C THR A 119 -12.10 -20.85 -4.04
N LEU A 120 -11.80 -19.79 -3.28
CA LEU A 120 -10.97 -18.68 -3.75
C LEU A 120 -9.46 -19.01 -3.77
N GLY A 121 -9.06 -20.16 -3.24
CA GLY A 121 -7.65 -20.59 -3.17
C GLY A 121 -6.90 -20.06 -1.94
N TYR A 122 -7.62 -19.59 -0.91
CA TYR A 122 -7.05 -19.10 0.35
C TYR A 122 -7.60 -19.87 1.56
N PRO A 123 -7.29 -21.17 1.73
CA PRO A 123 -7.72 -21.94 2.90
C PRO A 123 -7.44 -21.21 4.20
N ARG A 124 -8.41 -21.25 5.12
CA ARG A 124 -8.36 -20.50 6.39
C ARG A 124 -7.09 -20.83 7.17
N GLU A 125 -6.72 -22.09 7.21
CA GLU A 125 -5.56 -22.63 7.91
C GLU A 125 -4.28 -22.02 7.37
N LYS A 126 -4.19 -21.81 6.05
CA LYS A 126 -3.03 -21.16 5.43
C LYS A 126 -2.95 -19.67 5.79
N ILE A 127 -4.08 -18.97 5.80
CA ILE A 127 -4.14 -17.56 6.23
C ILE A 127 -3.67 -17.42 7.68
N VAL A 128 -4.21 -18.26 8.57
CA VAL A 128 -3.84 -18.27 9.99
C VAL A 128 -2.36 -18.61 10.16
N ALA A 129 -1.86 -19.63 9.48
CA ALA A 129 -0.44 -20.01 9.52
C ALA A 129 0.49 -18.87 9.04
N GLN A 130 0.10 -18.12 8.01
CA GLN A 130 0.89 -16.97 7.54
C GLN A 130 0.91 -15.82 8.55
N LEU A 131 -0.22 -15.55 9.22
CA LEU A 131 -0.30 -14.54 10.28
C LEU A 131 0.55 -14.94 11.48
N GLU A 132 0.49 -16.20 11.91
CA GLU A 132 1.29 -16.73 13.02
C GLU A 132 2.79 -16.71 12.70
N ALA A 133 3.18 -17.16 11.49
CA ALA A 133 4.58 -17.13 11.05
C ALA A 133 5.15 -15.70 10.93
N ALA A 134 4.29 -14.71 10.66
CA ALA A 134 4.70 -13.32 10.55
C ALA A 134 4.77 -12.60 11.92
N ARG A 135 4.36 -13.22 13.03
CA ARG A 135 4.49 -12.64 14.37
C ARG A 135 5.95 -12.37 14.70
N GLY A 136 6.24 -11.14 15.11
CA GLY A 136 7.61 -10.71 15.46
C GLY A 136 8.51 -10.43 14.25
N ALA A 137 8.01 -10.53 13.01
CA ALA A 137 8.76 -10.09 11.85
C ALA A 137 8.99 -8.57 11.88
N PRO A 138 10.18 -8.08 11.47
CA PRO A 138 10.43 -6.65 11.41
C PRO A 138 9.55 -6.00 10.35
N VAL A 139 8.63 -5.12 10.76
CA VAL A 139 7.84 -4.33 9.82
C VAL A 139 8.60 -3.05 9.47
N PRO A 140 8.76 -2.72 8.18
CA PRO A 140 9.32 -1.43 7.79
C PRO A 140 8.37 -0.33 8.27
N ILE A 141 8.76 0.36 9.33
CA ILE A 141 8.03 1.54 9.82
C ILE A 141 8.12 2.58 8.70
N LYS A 142 7.00 2.81 7.99
CA LYS A 142 6.89 3.91 7.04
C LYS A 142 6.97 5.20 7.85
N ARG A 143 8.17 5.78 7.95
CA ARG A 143 8.37 7.08 8.57
C ARG A 143 7.55 8.07 7.75
N GLU A 144 6.49 8.61 8.34
CA GLU A 144 5.77 9.72 7.75
C GLU A 144 6.76 10.85 7.48
N ALA A 145 6.83 11.31 6.23
CA ALA A 145 7.62 12.48 5.92
C ALA A 145 7.15 13.62 6.83
N PRO A 146 8.07 14.40 7.43
CA PRO A 146 7.68 15.48 8.31
C PRO A 146 6.76 16.43 7.53
N THR A 147 5.60 16.72 8.10
CA THR A 147 4.66 17.67 7.49
C THR A 147 5.37 19.00 7.27
N ARG A 148 4.91 19.79 6.28
CA ARG A 148 5.41 21.16 6.06
C ARG A 148 5.40 21.97 7.36
N TYR A 149 4.36 21.82 8.18
CA TYR A 149 4.26 22.41 9.51
C TYR A 149 5.37 21.93 10.47
N ALA A 150 5.67 20.63 10.49
CA ALA A 150 6.75 20.09 11.32
C ALA A 150 8.13 20.63 10.92
N LEU A 151 8.36 20.81 9.61
CA LEU A 151 9.57 21.45 9.07
C LEU A 151 9.63 22.94 9.44
N GLU A 152 8.55 23.69 9.20
CA GLU A 152 8.44 25.12 9.53
C GLU A 152 8.67 25.36 11.03
N ARG A 153 8.03 24.56 11.89
CA ARG A 153 8.22 24.64 13.34
C ARG A 153 9.67 24.34 13.75
N LYS A 154 10.29 23.32 13.14
CA LYS A 154 11.70 22.98 13.43
C LYS A 154 12.65 24.11 13.03
N VAL A 155 12.41 24.74 11.87
CA VAL A 155 13.16 25.90 11.41
C VAL A 155 12.94 27.10 12.33
N LEU A 156 11.69 27.42 12.69
CA LEU A 156 11.37 28.52 13.62
C LEU A 156 12.01 28.34 14.99
N VAL A 157 11.96 27.14 15.55
CA VAL A 157 12.60 26.83 16.85
C VAL A 157 14.12 26.97 16.75
N ALA A 158 14.73 26.49 15.67
CA ALA A 158 16.17 26.63 15.43
C ALA A 158 16.59 28.09 15.27
N LEU A 159 15.84 28.87 14.48
CA LEU A 159 16.06 30.30 14.30
C LEU A 159 15.89 31.08 15.61
N ARG A 160 14.84 30.78 16.39
CA ARG A 160 14.61 31.40 17.71
C ARG A 160 15.73 31.08 18.68
N ARG A 161 16.21 29.83 18.72
CA ARG A 161 17.32 29.42 19.59
C ARG A 161 18.60 30.18 19.29
N ASN A 162 18.83 30.51 18.01
CA ASN A 162 20.06 31.16 17.55
C ASN A 162 19.90 32.68 17.29
N ILE A 163 18.73 33.25 17.57
CA ILE A 163 18.41 34.63 17.23
C ILE A 163 19.25 35.63 18.04
N HIS A 164 19.69 35.26 19.23
CA HIS A 164 20.49 36.14 20.10
C HIS A 164 21.99 36.13 19.76
N GLN A 165 22.47 35.12 19.03
CA GLN A 165 23.89 34.93 18.71
C GLN A 165 24.23 35.21 17.24
N ASN A 166 23.24 35.18 16.33
CA ASN A 166 23.47 35.35 14.89
C ASN A 166 23.18 36.76 14.37
N ALA A 167 23.70 37.06 13.17
CA ALA A 167 23.51 38.34 12.47
C ALA A 167 22.03 38.73 12.27
N LEU A 168 21.14 37.74 12.10
CA LEU A 168 19.69 37.94 12.01
C LEU A 168 19.10 38.66 13.22
N GLY A 169 19.60 38.39 14.43
CA GLY A 169 19.18 39.10 15.63
C GLY A 169 19.57 40.57 15.64
N ARG A 170 20.75 40.88 15.10
CA ARG A 170 21.21 42.27 14.95
C ARG A 170 20.36 43.03 13.94
N VAL A 171 19.99 42.38 12.83
CA VAL A 171 19.09 42.96 11.81
C VAL A 171 17.69 43.19 12.38
N LEU A 172 17.11 42.19 13.07
CA LEU A 172 15.80 42.33 13.70
C LEU A 172 15.75 43.45 14.75
N LYS A 173 16.81 43.64 15.54
CA LYS A 173 16.90 44.77 16.47
C LYS A 173 16.90 46.12 15.75
N ARG A 174 17.61 46.23 14.61
CA ARG A 174 17.63 47.46 13.79
C ARG A 174 16.28 47.72 13.12
N VAL A 175 15.62 46.68 12.60
CA VAL A 175 14.29 46.78 12.02
C VAL A 175 13.26 47.16 13.07
N ARG A 176 13.29 46.53 14.26
CA ARG A 176 12.46 46.91 15.40
C ARG A 176 12.67 48.37 15.79
N PHE A 177 13.92 48.83 15.87
CA PHE A 177 14.22 50.21 16.18
C PHE A 177 13.65 51.18 15.12
N ALA A 178 13.81 50.87 13.83
CA ALA A 178 13.24 51.67 12.75
C ALA A 178 11.71 51.71 12.78
N LEU A 179 11.07 50.56 13.05
CA LEU A 179 9.61 50.47 13.21
C LEU A 179 9.11 51.21 14.46
N ASP A 180 9.83 51.11 15.58
CA ASP A 180 9.50 51.83 16.82
C ASP A 180 9.64 53.35 16.65
N VAL A 181 10.51 53.82 15.74
CA VAL A 181 10.63 55.24 15.37
C VAL A 181 9.47 55.66 14.46
N VAL A 182 9.17 54.88 13.43
CA VAL A 182 8.09 55.17 12.47
C VAL A 182 6.69 55.09 13.11
N LEU A 183 6.49 54.21 14.08
CA LEU A 183 5.21 54.04 14.78
C LEU A 183 5.05 54.95 16.01
N ARG A 184 6.07 55.77 16.34
CA ARG A 184 6.01 56.78 17.41
C ARG A 184 5.63 58.18 16.93
N GLU A 185 5.64 58.39 15.62
CA GLU A 185 5.00 59.54 14.95
C GLU A 185 3.55 59.19 14.61
#